data_AF-A0A1F5NSC0-F1
#
_entry.id   AF-A0A1F5NSC0-F1
#
_cell.length_a   1.000
_cell.length_b   1.000
_cell.length_c   1.000
_cell.angle_alpha   90.00
_cell.angle_beta   90.00
_cell.angle_gamma   90.00
#
_symmetry.space_group_name_H-M   'P 1'
#
loop_
_entity.id
_entity.type
_entity.pdbx_description
1 polymer ?
#
loop_
_entity_poly.entity_id
_entity_poly.type
_entity_poly.pdbx_seq_one_letter_code
_entity_poly.pdbx_strand_id
1 'polypeptide(L)'
;MRQDLGTKQKEDQLTSAIFSTLAFFSLYDLPITSKRLHELLLDYQAGLDEVETALTVLALDNKIYQAGNLYSLKPWKAEELRARQEEIANKWQKIDTFYNWLAVLPFVRQISVINSLALGTADADSDIDFFVITKPTRLYFVRSVIIVLFRLLGVYKTRQKIKDKFCFGFFVSEDNLKFEELQIKPADPYFMFWLCNLRPIFGGQQYWTLMQDNSWLLNRFPNFKPMIRLASAKELGILIKSTKLFLEIILFIPAFFAESILRRIHINHTFKLAENNTVTSTTVANAKMLKLHASDIRRSLAAEHAKILSQYNGH
;
A
#
# COMPACT_ATOMS: atom_id res chain seq x y z
N MET A 1 13.26 -21.32 37.01
CA MET A 1 14.10 -21.85 35.92
C MET A 1 13.34 -22.15 34.62
N ARG A 2 12.32 -23.03 34.56
CA ARG A 2 11.52 -23.24 33.32
C ARG A 2 10.58 -22.07 32.97
N GLN A 3 10.00 -21.39 33.97
CA GLN A 3 9.19 -20.17 33.74
C GLN A 3 10.04 -18.99 33.26
N ASP A 4 11.24 -18.78 33.83
CA ASP A 4 12.14 -17.68 33.45
C ASP A 4 12.68 -17.81 32.02
N LEU A 5 12.95 -19.05 31.57
CA LEU A 5 13.36 -19.32 30.18
C LEU A 5 12.26 -18.99 29.17
N GLY A 6 11.00 -19.27 29.52
CA GLY A 6 9.86 -18.97 28.65
C GLY A 6 9.54 -17.47 28.55
N THR A 7 9.72 -16.72 29.64
CA THR A 7 9.54 -15.26 29.65
C THR A 7 10.64 -14.58 28.83
N LYS A 8 11.91 -14.94 29.05
CA LYS A 8 13.03 -14.38 28.30
C LYS A 8 12.92 -14.66 26.80
N GLN A 9 12.54 -15.87 26.42
CA GLN A 9 12.34 -16.21 25.00
C GLN A 9 11.24 -15.36 24.34
N LYS A 10 10.16 -15.05 25.06
CA LYS A 10 9.10 -14.17 24.56
C LYS A 10 9.59 -12.72 24.42
N GLU A 11 10.34 -12.21 25.39
CA GLU A 11 10.94 -10.88 25.34
C GLU A 11 11.90 -10.75 24.14
N ASP A 12 12.73 -11.76 23.90
CA ASP A 12 13.65 -11.81 22.75
C ASP A 12 12.89 -11.80 21.42
N GLN A 13 11.80 -12.58 21.32
CA GLN A 13 10.95 -12.63 20.13
C GLN A 13 10.22 -11.31 19.87
N LEU A 14 9.65 -10.69 20.91
CA LEU A 14 9.02 -9.37 20.81
C LEU A 14 10.03 -8.33 20.35
N THR A 15 11.21 -8.32 20.94
CA THR A 15 12.31 -7.40 20.59
C THR A 15 12.73 -7.57 19.13
N SER A 16 12.87 -8.81 18.66
CA SER A 16 13.16 -9.11 17.25
C SER A 16 12.06 -8.61 16.31
N ALA A 17 10.78 -8.77 16.68
CA ALA A 17 9.66 -8.24 15.91
C ALA A 17 9.66 -6.71 15.87
N ILE A 18 9.94 -6.04 17.00
CA ILE A 18 10.10 -4.58 17.08
C ILE A 18 11.20 -4.10 16.14
N PHE A 19 12.39 -4.71 16.20
CA PHE A 19 13.51 -4.36 15.32
C PHE A 19 13.18 -4.61 13.86
N SER A 20 12.50 -5.71 13.52
CA SER A 20 12.08 -6.01 12.14
C SER A 20 11.15 -4.94 11.58
N THR A 21 10.16 -4.51 12.36
CA THR A 21 9.24 -3.43 11.98
C THR A 21 9.96 -2.09 11.84
N LEU A 22 10.79 -1.71 12.82
CA LEU A 22 11.56 -0.46 12.76
C LEU A 22 12.58 -0.46 11.61
N ALA A 23 13.20 -1.60 11.31
CA ALA A 23 14.14 -1.76 10.20
C ALA A 23 13.46 -1.49 8.87
N PHE A 24 12.21 -1.94 8.67
CA PHE A 24 11.47 -1.66 7.46
C PHE A 24 11.24 -0.15 7.25
N PHE A 25 10.79 0.56 8.30
CA PHE A 25 10.55 2.00 8.20
C PHE A 25 11.84 2.83 8.15
N SER A 26 12.95 2.29 8.66
CA SER A 26 14.29 2.87 8.52
C SER A 26 14.82 2.86 7.09
N LEU A 27 14.21 2.10 6.16
CA LEU A 27 14.47 2.19 4.72
C LEU A 27 13.99 3.52 4.13
N TYR A 28 13.10 4.23 4.83
CA TYR A 28 12.48 5.49 4.39
C TYR A 28 12.75 6.65 5.34
N ASP A 29 13.67 6.46 6.28
CA ASP A 29 14.00 7.38 7.37
C ASP A 29 12.72 7.90 8.08
N LEU A 30 11.75 7.00 8.28
CA LEU A 30 10.46 7.33 8.88
C LEU A 30 10.40 6.81 10.32
N PRO A 31 10.41 7.69 11.33
CA PRO A 31 10.07 7.28 12.67
C PRO A 31 8.56 6.96 12.77
N ILE A 32 8.20 5.95 13.55
CA ILE A 32 6.80 5.48 13.67
C ILE A 32 6.31 5.49 15.12
N THR A 33 5.00 5.58 15.31
CA THR A 33 4.38 5.57 16.63
C THR A 33 4.30 4.18 17.24
N SER A 34 4.19 4.09 18.58
CA SER A 34 3.97 2.81 19.29
C SER A 34 2.80 2.03 18.70
N LYS A 35 1.67 2.70 18.46
CA LYS A 35 0.48 2.12 17.83
C LYS A 35 0.76 1.59 16.42
N ARG A 36 1.50 2.34 15.60
CA ARG A 36 1.83 1.91 14.24
C ARG A 36 2.73 0.68 14.25
N LEU A 37 3.67 0.66 15.18
CA LEU A 37 4.61 -0.43 15.39
C LEU A 37 3.88 -1.69 15.85
N HIS A 38 3.04 -1.57 16.88
CA HIS A 38 2.19 -2.64 17.40
C HIS A 38 1.33 -3.26 16.29
N GLU A 39 0.61 -2.43 15.52
CA GLU A 39 -0.22 -2.87 14.39
C GLU A 39 0.57 -3.70 13.35
N LEU A 40 1.87 -3.48 13.24
CA LEU A 40 2.72 -4.03 12.19
C LEU A 40 3.87 -4.90 12.72
N LEU A 41 3.75 -5.46 13.91
CA LEU A 41 4.67 -6.50 14.37
C LEU A 41 4.57 -7.71 13.44
N LEU A 42 5.69 -8.03 12.81
CA LEU A 42 5.80 -9.19 11.93
C LEU A 42 5.99 -10.45 12.76
N ASP A 43 5.16 -11.47 12.49
CA ASP A 43 5.20 -12.82 13.05
C ASP A 43 5.09 -12.90 14.58
N TYR A 44 4.62 -11.83 15.25
CA TYR A 44 4.50 -11.79 16.71
C TYR A 44 3.23 -11.06 17.18
N GLN A 45 2.49 -11.69 18.09
CA GLN A 45 1.29 -11.12 18.72
C GLN A 45 1.64 -10.56 20.10
N ALA A 46 1.25 -9.32 20.37
CA ALA A 46 1.53 -8.64 21.64
C ALA A 46 0.41 -7.66 22.00
N GLY A 47 0.29 -7.30 23.28
CA GLY A 47 -0.48 -6.14 23.71
C GLY A 47 0.22 -4.82 23.35
N LEU A 48 -0.53 -3.72 23.23
CA LEU A 48 0.08 -2.40 23.02
C LEU A 48 0.97 -2.00 24.21
N ASP A 49 0.50 -2.25 25.44
CA ASP A 49 1.24 -1.93 26.67
C ASP A 49 2.55 -2.72 26.77
N GLU A 50 2.56 -3.98 26.31
CA GLU A 50 3.77 -4.80 26.23
C GLU A 50 4.79 -4.21 25.25
N VAL A 51 4.32 -3.75 24.09
CA VAL A 51 5.16 -3.07 23.08
C VAL A 51 5.71 -1.76 23.63
N GLU A 52 4.89 -0.94 24.28
CA GLU A 52 5.32 0.35 24.84
C GLU A 52 6.34 0.17 25.98
N THR A 53 6.17 -0.87 26.79
CA THR A 53 7.15 -1.25 27.81
C THR A 53 8.49 -1.65 27.19
N ALA A 54 8.47 -2.54 26.18
CA ALA A 54 9.68 -2.98 25.48
C ALA A 54 10.39 -1.80 24.78
N LEU A 55 9.64 -0.91 24.13
CA LEU A 55 10.20 0.29 23.50
C LEU A 55 10.86 1.23 24.51
N THR A 56 10.29 1.39 25.70
CA THR A 56 10.87 2.21 26.77
C THR A 56 12.22 1.65 27.21
N VAL A 57 12.30 0.33 27.43
CA VAL A 57 13.57 -0.35 27.78
C VAL A 57 14.61 -0.18 26.67
N LEU A 58 14.24 -0.47 25.42
CA LEU A 58 15.15 -0.34 24.27
C LEU A 58 15.66 1.10 24.08
N ALA A 59 14.84 2.11 24.37
CA ALA A 59 15.23 3.51 24.30
C ALA A 59 16.19 3.89 25.43
N LEU A 60 15.93 3.44 26.66
CA LEU A 60 16.84 3.64 27.82
C LEU A 60 18.21 2.98 27.60
N ASP A 61 18.22 1.82 26.95
CA ASP A 61 19.44 1.09 26.58
C ASP A 61 20.15 1.65 25.34
N ASN A 62 19.66 2.78 24.78
CA ASN A 62 20.17 3.43 23.58
C ASN A 62 20.22 2.50 22.34
N LYS A 63 19.33 1.51 22.28
CA LYS A 63 19.20 0.59 21.13
C LYS A 63 18.34 1.17 20.01
N ILE A 64 17.45 2.11 20.36
CA ILE A 64 16.58 2.82 19.41
C ILE A 64 16.56 4.32 19.75
N TYR A 65 16.22 5.13 18.76
CA TYR A 65 15.99 6.56 18.95
C TYR A 65 14.52 6.81 19.28
N GLN A 66 14.27 7.71 20.22
CA GLN A 66 12.93 8.12 20.64
C GLN A 66 12.80 9.65 20.73
N ALA A 67 11.66 10.18 20.28
CA ALA A 67 11.21 11.53 20.64
C ALA A 67 9.69 11.54 20.81
N GLY A 68 9.21 11.75 22.04
CA GLY A 68 7.80 11.59 22.37
C GLY A 68 7.32 10.16 22.07
N ASN A 69 6.26 10.03 21.28
CA ASN A 69 5.72 8.74 20.82
C ASN A 69 6.21 8.36 19.41
N LEU A 70 7.46 8.66 19.07
CA LEU A 70 8.06 8.31 17.78
C LEU A 70 9.36 7.53 18.01
N TYR A 71 9.51 6.42 17.30
CA TYR A 71 10.61 5.47 17.44
C TYR A 71 11.26 5.15 16.08
N SER A 72 12.59 4.98 16.06
CA SER A 72 13.37 4.70 14.85
C SER A 72 14.68 3.99 15.18
N LEU A 73 15.29 3.29 14.21
CA LEU A 73 16.68 2.78 14.33
C LEU A 73 17.73 3.80 13.94
N LYS A 74 17.33 4.86 13.26
CA LYS A 74 18.19 5.96 12.80
C LYS A 74 17.73 7.30 13.38
N PRO A 75 18.63 8.25 13.62
CA PRO A 75 18.24 9.61 13.93
C PRO A 75 17.46 10.22 12.75
N TRP A 76 16.55 11.14 13.04
CA TRP A 76 15.78 11.87 12.03
C TRP A 76 15.75 13.36 12.36
N LYS A 77 15.50 14.20 11.36
CA LYS A 77 15.29 15.64 11.57
C LYS A 77 13.80 15.92 11.70
N ALA A 78 13.42 16.65 12.75
CA ALA A 78 12.02 16.98 13.01
C ALA A 78 11.44 17.87 11.89
N GLU A 79 12.25 18.74 11.31
CA GLU A 79 11.86 19.66 10.23
C GLU A 79 11.49 18.89 8.95
N GLU A 80 12.33 17.91 8.56
CA GLU A 80 12.09 17.06 7.40
C GLU A 80 10.81 16.22 7.60
N LEU A 81 10.60 15.68 8.81
CA LEU A 81 9.37 14.96 9.14
C LEU A 81 8.13 15.86 9.07
N ARG A 82 8.19 17.09 9.61
CA ARG A 82 7.07 18.04 9.56
C ARG A 82 6.73 18.42 8.12
N ALA A 83 7.73 18.76 7.31
CA ALA A 83 7.53 19.07 5.88
C ALA A 83 6.89 17.89 5.15
N ARG A 84 7.32 16.66 5.43
CA ARG A 84 6.71 15.45 4.88
C ARG A 84 5.24 15.29 5.29
N GLN A 85 4.89 15.55 6.55
CA GLN A 85 3.49 15.47 7.01
C GLN A 85 2.60 16.52 6.33
N GLU A 86 3.11 17.72 6.08
CA GLU A 86 2.41 18.75 5.31
C GLU A 86 2.15 18.30 3.87
N GLU A 87 3.16 17.76 3.19
CA GLU A 87 3.03 17.21 1.84
C GLU A 87 2.02 16.06 1.76
N ILE A 88 2.02 15.17 2.74
CA ILE A 88 1.04 14.09 2.87
C ILE A 88 -0.37 14.66 3.03
N ALA A 89 -0.56 15.65 3.90
CA ALA A 89 -1.86 16.28 4.12
C ALA A 89 -2.38 16.97 2.85
N ASN A 90 -1.52 17.70 2.14
CA ASN A 90 -1.85 18.34 0.86
C ASN A 90 -2.29 17.32 -0.21
N LYS A 91 -1.63 16.17 -0.28
CA LYS A 91 -1.98 15.09 -1.21
C LYS A 91 -3.32 14.43 -0.85
N TRP A 92 -3.62 14.25 0.44
CA TRP A 92 -4.94 13.78 0.89
C TRP A 92 -6.05 14.79 0.58
N GLN A 93 -5.82 16.09 0.81
CA GLN A 93 -6.76 17.14 0.44
C GLN A 93 -7.03 17.17 -1.08
N LYS A 94 -6.00 16.90 -1.89
CA LYS A 94 -6.16 16.76 -3.33
C LYS A 94 -7.04 15.57 -3.69
N ILE A 95 -6.85 14.42 -3.05
CA ILE A 95 -7.73 13.25 -3.26
C ILE A 95 -9.18 13.61 -2.91
N ASP A 96 -9.40 14.32 -1.80
CA ASP A 96 -10.73 14.74 -1.37
C ASP A 96 -11.39 15.69 -2.39
N THR A 97 -10.63 16.63 -2.95
CA THR A 97 -11.09 17.51 -4.03
C THR A 97 -11.60 16.74 -5.25
N PHE A 98 -10.97 15.61 -5.58
CA PHE A 98 -11.34 14.76 -6.73
C PHE A 98 -12.17 13.52 -6.34
N TYR A 99 -12.62 13.41 -5.08
CA TYR A 99 -13.30 12.22 -4.57
C TYR A 99 -14.51 11.82 -5.41
N ASN A 100 -15.37 12.77 -5.75
CA ASN A 100 -16.59 12.49 -6.53
C ASN A 100 -16.26 11.91 -7.91
N TRP A 101 -15.20 12.41 -8.56
CA TRP A 101 -14.73 11.89 -9.85
C TRP A 101 -14.18 10.48 -9.74
N LEU A 102 -13.47 10.15 -8.67
CA LEU A 102 -12.98 8.80 -8.38
C LEU A 102 -14.14 7.84 -8.09
N ALA A 103 -15.10 8.28 -7.27
CA ALA A 103 -16.19 7.45 -6.76
C ALA A 103 -17.25 7.11 -7.84
N VAL A 104 -17.49 8.03 -8.77
CA VAL A 104 -18.52 7.88 -9.83
C VAL A 104 -18.08 6.99 -10.99
N LEU A 105 -16.79 6.62 -11.07
CA LEU A 105 -16.26 5.78 -12.15
C LEU A 105 -17.08 4.48 -12.29
N PRO A 106 -17.60 4.19 -13.50
CA PRO A 106 -18.40 2.99 -13.73
C PRO A 106 -17.54 1.73 -13.61
N PHE A 107 -18.12 0.63 -13.13
CA PHE A 107 -17.47 -0.67 -12.99
C PHE A 107 -16.28 -0.73 -12.02
N VAL A 108 -15.92 0.38 -11.37
CA VAL A 108 -14.95 0.40 -10.27
C VAL A 108 -15.65 -0.02 -8.99
N ARG A 109 -15.12 -1.04 -8.32
CA ARG A 109 -15.64 -1.54 -7.05
C ARG A 109 -14.93 -0.91 -5.86
N GLN A 110 -13.65 -0.60 -6.02
CA GLN A 110 -12.81 -0.10 -4.93
C GLN A 110 -11.65 0.71 -5.50
N ILE A 111 -11.26 1.79 -4.80
CA ILE A 111 -9.99 2.48 -5.03
C ILE A 111 -9.28 2.66 -3.67
N SER A 112 -8.03 2.23 -3.60
CA SER A 112 -7.12 2.49 -2.47
C SER A 112 -5.97 3.38 -2.89
N VAL A 113 -5.50 4.23 -1.98
CA VAL A 113 -4.16 4.82 -2.05
C VAL A 113 -3.14 3.78 -1.62
N ILE A 114 -2.01 3.73 -2.33
CA ILE A 114 -0.90 2.79 -2.11
C ILE A 114 0.46 3.52 -2.08
N ASN A 115 1.55 2.75 -1.93
CA ASN A 115 2.94 3.23 -1.98
C ASN A 115 3.22 4.37 -0.98
N SER A 116 3.96 5.40 -1.40
CA SER A 116 4.55 6.41 -0.51
C SER A 116 3.50 7.14 0.33
N LEU A 117 2.38 7.54 -0.27
CA LEU A 117 1.32 8.25 0.46
C LEU A 117 0.64 7.35 1.49
N ALA A 118 0.40 6.08 1.16
CA ALA A 118 -0.20 5.11 2.07
C ALA A 118 0.74 4.69 3.21
N LEU A 119 2.05 4.61 2.91
CA LEU A 119 3.14 4.30 3.86
C LEU A 119 3.50 5.49 4.77
N GLY A 120 3.08 6.70 4.44
CA GLY A 120 3.45 7.92 5.17
C GLY A 120 4.85 8.42 4.83
N THR A 121 5.36 8.07 3.65
CA THR A 121 6.71 8.42 3.16
C THR A 121 6.69 9.39 1.97
N ALA A 122 5.51 9.82 1.50
CA ALA A 122 5.39 10.74 0.37
C ALA A 122 6.00 12.12 0.68
N ASP A 123 6.70 12.67 -0.29
CA ASP A 123 7.36 13.97 -0.24
C ASP A 123 6.81 14.93 -1.32
N ALA A 124 7.50 16.06 -1.51
CA ALA A 124 7.11 17.09 -2.46
C ALA A 124 7.19 16.64 -3.92
N ASP A 125 7.97 15.62 -4.28
CA ASP A 125 8.14 15.17 -5.67
C ASP A 125 7.31 13.91 -5.99
N SER A 126 6.74 13.31 -4.95
CA SER A 126 5.89 12.12 -5.03
C SER A 126 4.60 12.37 -5.83
N ASP A 127 4.18 11.35 -6.56
CA ASP A 127 2.84 11.21 -7.13
C ASP A 127 1.86 10.59 -6.12
N ILE A 128 0.61 10.42 -6.54
CA ILE A 128 -0.46 9.78 -5.76
C ILE A 128 -0.84 8.49 -6.48
N ASP A 129 -0.35 7.37 -5.97
CA ASP A 129 -0.60 6.05 -6.53
C ASP A 129 -1.93 5.45 -6.05
N PHE A 130 -2.68 4.90 -7.00
CA PHE A 130 -3.92 4.19 -6.75
C PHE A 130 -3.85 2.72 -7.15
N PHE A 131 -4.45 1.90 -6.30
CA PHE A 131 -4.86 0.53 -6.58
C PHE A 131 -6.36 0.48 -6.84
N VAL A 132 -6.77 -0.16 -7.92
CA VAL A 132 -8.17 -0.18 -8.39
C VAL A 132 -8.68 -1.61 -8.52
N ILE A 133 -9.78 -1.92 -7.83
CA ILE A 133 -10.53 -3.16 -8.05
C ILE A 133 -11.70 -2.86 -8.99
N THR A 134 -11.83 -3.66 -10.04
CA THR A 134 -12.85 -3.52 -11.08
C THR A 134 -13.80 -4.71 -11.11
N LYS A 135 -15.00 -4.52 -11.67
CA LYS A 135 -15.91 -5.61 -12.03
C LYS A 135 -15.24 -6.55 -13.03
N PRO A 136 -15.55 -7.87 -13.04
CA PRO A 136 -14.92 -8.80 -13.97
C PRO A 136 -15.12 -8.37 -15.41
N THR A 137 -14.07 -8.55 -16.23
CA THR A 137 -14.05 -8.21 -17.66
C THR A 137 -14.25 -6.72 -17.99
N ARG A 138 -13.95 -5.81 -17.05
CA ARG A 138 -14.06 -4.35 -17.27
C ARG A 138 -12.76 -3.58 -17.04
N LEU A 139 -11.65 -4.27 -16.75
CA LEU A 139 -10.41 -3.68 -16.28
C LEU A 139 -9.85 -2.65 -17.26
N TYR A 140 -9.74 -3.01 -18.54
CA TYR A 140 -9.10 -2.17 -19.54
C TYR A 140 -10.02 -1.07 -20.05
N PHE A 141 -11.33 -1.29 -20.06
CA PHE A 141 -12.32 -0.24 -20.26
C PHE A 141 -12.21 0.82 -19.15
N VAL A 142 -12.27 0.41 -17.89
CA VAL A 142 -12.13 1.32 -16.73
C VAL A 142 -10.83 2.10 -16.80
N ARG A 143 -9.71 1.43 -17.08
CA ARG A 143 -8.41 2.09 -17.23
C ARG A 143 -8.44 3.18 -18.30
N SER A 144 -9.03 2.91 -19.46
CA SER A 144 -9.15 3.90 -20.54
C SER A 144 -10.00 5.10 -20.13
N VAL A 145 -11.13 4.87 -19.46
CA VAL A 145 -11.99 5.96 -18.92
C VAL A 145 -11.21 6.82 -17.93
N ILE A 146 -10.50 6.19 -16.99
CA ILE A 146 -9.65 6.90 -16.00
C ILE A 146 -8.58 7.75 -16.71
N ILE A 147 -7.86 7.18 -17.67
CA ILE A 147 -6.81 7.91 -18.40
C ILE A 147 -7.41 9.13 -19.10
N VAL A 148 -8.51 8.98 -19.83
CA VAL A 148 -9.13 10.10 -20.55
C VAL A 148 -9.62 11.15 -19.55
N LEU A 149 -10.43 10.76 -18.58
CA LEU A 149 -11.04 11.66 -17.62
C LEU A 149 -10.00 12.46 -16.84
N PHE A 150 -9.03 11.79 -16.21
CA PHE A 150 -8.06 12.48 -15.35
C PHE A 150 -6.98 13.23 -16.14
N ARG A 151 -6.78 12.91 -17.43
CA ARG A 151 -5.97 13.77 -18.32
C ARG A 151 -6.71 15.06 -18.67
N LEU A 152 -8.03 14.99 -18.92
CA LEU A 152 -8.86 16.18 -19.16
C LEU A 152 -8.93 17.08 -17.92
N LEU A 153 -8.99 16.47 -16.73
CA LEU A 153 -8.90 17.19 -15.45
C LEU A 153 -7.48 17.67 -15.12
N GLY A 154 -6.48 17.38 -15.96
CA GLY A 154 -5.10 17.85 -15.81
C GLY A 154 -4.33 17.24 -14.63
N VAL A 155 -4.85 16.19 -13.99
CA VAL A 155 -4.24 15.59 -12.79
C VAL A 155 -3.62 14.22 -13.02
N TYR A 156 -3.79 13.58 -14.17
CA TYR A 156 -3.18 12.29 -14.48
C TYR A 156 -1.65 12.39 -14.70
N LYS A 157 -0.90 11.41 -14.18
CA LYS A 157 0.57 11.32 -14.32
C LYS A 157 0.99 11.09 -15.76
N THR A 158 2.00 11.84 -16.20
CA THR A 158 2.68 11.59 -17.49
C THR A 158 4.18 11.48 -17.26
N ARG A 159 4.93 11.02 -18.27
CA ARG A 159 6.40 10.93 -18.18
C ARG A 159 7.09 12.26 -17.83
N GLN A 160 6.47 13.39 -18.19
CA GLN A 160 7.01 14.73 -17.95
C GLN A 160 6.46 15.37 -16.67
N LYS A 161 5.32 14.89 -16.16
CA LYS A 161 4.60 15.48 -15.03
C LYS A 161 4.25 14.39 -14.03
N ILE A 162 5.06 14.28 -12.99
CA ILE A 162 4.96 13.25 -11.95
C ILE A 162 4.40 13.85 -10.66
N LYS A 163 5.05 14.90 -10.13
CA LYS A 163 4.69 15.59 -8.89
C LYS A 163 3.20 15.87 -8.76
N ASP A 164 2.62 15.43 -7.63
CA ASP A 164 1.21 15.57 -7.24
C ASP A 164 0.21 15.01 -8.27
N LYS A 165 0.63 14.20 -9.24
CA LYS A 165 -0.27 13.62 -10.23
C LYS A 165 -0.83 12.28 -9.77
N PHE A 166 -2.01 11.95 -10.26
CA PHE A 166 -2.68 10.69 -10.03
C PHE A 166 -2.08 9.62 -10.93
N CYS A 167 -1.52 8.58 -10.32
CA CYS A 167 -0.94 7.43 -10.98
C CYS A 167 -1.84 6.22 -10.75
N PHE A 168 -2.39 5.67 -11.84
CA PHE A 168 -3.17 4.44 -11.80
C PHE A 168 -2.31 3.30 -12.35
N GLY A 169 -1.44 2.78 -11.50
CA GLY A 169 -0.44 1.77 -11.85
C GLY A 169 -0.89 0.32 -11.61
N PHE A 170 -1.87 0.10 -10.74
CA PHE A 170 -2.27 -1.24 -10.33
C PHE A 170 -3.79 -1.42 -10.40
N PHE A 171 -4.23 -2.26 -11.32
CA PHE A 171 -5.61 -2.70 -11.49
C PHE A 171 -5.73 -4.20 -11.27
N VAL A 172 -6.83 -4.61 -10.64
CA VAL A 172 -7.22 -6.01 -10.53
C VAL A 172 -8.72 -6.16 -10.74
N SER A 173 -9.11 -7.33 -11.21
CA SER A 173 -10.51 -7.75 -11.25
C SER A 173 -10.95 -8.31 -9.89
N GLU A 174 -12.20 -8.06 -9.47
CA GLU A 174 -12.72 -8.54 -8.17
C GLU A 174 -12.76 -10.08 -8.05
N ASP A 175 -12.63 -10.81 -9.15
CA ASP A 175 -12.49 -12.28 -9.20
C ASP A 175 -11.02 -12.75 -9.22
N ASN A 176 -10.06 -11.90 -8.84
CA ASN A 176 -8.62 -12.18 -8.84
C ASN A 176 -7.86 -11.52 -7.68
N LEU A 177 -8.38 -11.63 -6.45
CA LEU A 177 -7.86 -10.91 -5.28
C LEU A 177 -6.82 -11.69 -4.45
N LYS A 178 -6.53 -12.95 -4.79
CA LYS A 178 -5.50 -13.76 -4.10
C LYS A 178 -4.10 -13.31 -4.51
N PHE A 179 -3.37 -12.68 -3.59
CA PHE A 179 -2.09 -12.03 -3.87
C PHE A 179 -0.88 -12.79 -3.31
N GLU A 180 -1.09 -13.95 -2.67
CA GLU A 180 -0.01 -14.74 -2.08
C GLU A 180 1.09 -15.08 -3.09
N GLU A 181 0.69 -15.44 -4.32
CA GLU A 181 1.59 -15.79 -5.43
C GLU A 181 2.36 -14.59 -6.01
N LEU A 182 1.97 -13.35 -5.70
CA LEU A 182 2.67 -12.14 -6.16
C LEU A 182 3.93 -11.82 -5.34
N GLN A 183 4.11 -12.49 -4.20
CA GLN A 183 5.27 -12.33 -3.34
C GLN A 183 6.54 -12.86 -4.01
N ILE A 184 7.64 -12.12 -3.88
CA ILE A 184 8.96 -12.69 -4.18
C ILE A 184 9.39 -13.67 -3.08
N LYS A 185 10.14 -14.71 -3.47
CA LYS A 185 10.72 -15.70 -2.54
C LYS A 185 12.20 -15.38 -2.28
N PRO A 186 12.76 -15.75 -1.11
CA PRO A 186 12.12 -16.44 0.01
C PRO A 186 11.29 -15.51 0.92
N ALA A 187 11.52 -14.21 0.89
CA ALA A 187 10.79 -13.23 1.69
C ALA A 187 10.53 -11.92 0.92
N ASP A 188 9.38 -11.29 1.18
CA ASP A 188 8.95 -10.02 0.58
C ASP A 188 8.37 -9.08 1.65
N PRO A 189 9.20 -8.54 2.56
CA PRO A 189 8.73 -7.64 3.61
C PRO A 189 8.00 -6.44 3.02
N TYR A 190 8.52 -5.87 1.93
CA TYR A 190 7.88 -4.74 1.26
C TYR A 190 6.44 -5.04 0.86
N PHE A 191 6.17 -6.15 0.17
CA PHE A 191 4.82 -6.46 -0.28
C PHE A 191 3.84 -6.69 0.87
N MET A 192 4.32 -7.33 1.93
CA MET A 192 3.59 -7.55 3.17
C MET A 192 3.20 -6.23 3.85
N PHE A 193 4.18 -5.36 4.11
CA PHE A 193 3.92 -4.03 4.66
C PHE A 193 3.04 -3.20 3.73
N TRP A 194 3.26 -3.24 2.42
CA TRP A 194 2.45 -2.57 1.42
C TRP A 194 0.97 -2.97 1.54
N LEU A 195 0.67 -4.27 1.62
CA LEU A 195 -0.69 -4.81 1.83
C LEU A 195 -1.35 -4.26 3.12
N CYS A 196 -0.64 -4.26 4.24
CA CYS A 196 -1.14 -3.72 5.53
C CYS A 196 -1.33 -2.19 5.53
N ASN A 197 -0.71 -1.49 4.58
CA ASN A 197 -0.72 -0.04 4.46
C ASN A 197 -1.78 0.49 3.50
N LEU A 198 -2.44 -0.34 2.68
CA LEU A 198 -3.51 0.09 1.78
C LEU A 198 -4.53 1.00 2.49
N ARG A 199 -4.87 2.11 1.84
CA ARG A 199 -5.87 3.08 2.36
C ARG A 199 -7.06 3.15 1.41
N PRO A 200 -8.15 2.40 1.67
CA PRO A 200 -9.35 2.47 0.83
C PRO A 200 -9.98 3.87 0.92
N ILE A 201 -10.30 4.45 -0.25
CA ILE A 201 -11.00 5.74 -0.39
C ILE A 201 -12.51 5.51 -0.36
N PHE A 202 -12.97 4.45 -1.02
CA PHE A 202 -14.33 3.90 -0.97
C PHE A 202 -14.27 2.40 -1.27
N GLY A 203 -15.42 1.72 -1.22
CA GLY A 203 -15.52 0.30 -1.58
C GLY A 203 -15.08 -0.64 -0.46
N GLY A 204 -15.51 -0.33 0.77
CA GLY A 204 -15.10 -1.04 1.98
C GLY A 204 -15.33 -2.56 1.91
N GLN A 205 -16.46 -2.99 1.33
CA GLN A 205 -16.76 -4.42 1.16
C GLN A 205 -15.72 -5.14 0.30
N GLN A 206 -15.29 -4.57 -0.83
CA GLN A 206 -14.26 -5.16 -1.67
C GLN A 206 -12.87 -5.11 -1.03
N TYR A 207 -12.56 -4.05 -0.27
CA TYR A 207 -11.34 -4.04 0.53
C TYR A 207 -11.34 -5.16 1.58
N TRP A 208 -12.47 -5.38 2.27
CA TRP A 208 -12.60 -6.48 3.23
C TRP A 208 -12.45 -7.84 2.56
N THR A 209 -13.07 -8.04 1.39
CA THR A 209 -12.93 -9.26 0.59
C THR A 209 -11.47 -9.50 0.19
N LEU A 210 -10.75 -8.45 -0.25
CA LEU A 210 -9.31 -8.53 -0.54
C LEU A 210 -8.51 -9.00 0.69
N MET A 211 -8.82 -8.51 1.88
CA MET A 211 -8.13 -8.91 3.12
C MET A 211 -8.47 -10.35 3.51
N GLN A 212 -9.70 -10.82 3.27
CA GLN A 212 -10.09 -12.22 3.49
C GLN A 212 -9.38 -13.19 2.54
N ASP A 213 -9.30 -12.85 1.25
CA ASP A 213 -8.58 -13.63 0.23
C ASP A 213 -7.05 -13.67 0.47
N ASN A 214 -6.55 -12.79 1.36
CA ASN A 214 -5.17 -12.73 1.79
C ASN A 214 -5.03 -12.91 3.31
N SER A 215 -5.82 -13.82 3.89
CA SER A 215 -5.79 -14.12 5.33
C SER A 215 -4.41 -14.58 5.84
N TRP A 216 -3.56 -15.12 4.95
CA TRP A 216 -2.16 -15.41 5.24
C TRP A 216 -1.42 -14.17 5.79
N LEU A 217 -1.78 -12.96 5.35
CA LEU A 217 -1.20 -11.71 5.84
C LEU A 217 -1.52 -11.48 7.32
N LEU A 218 -2.72 -11.87 7.77
CA LEU A 218 -3.13 -11.72 9.17
C LEU A 218 -2.36 -12.68 10.08
N ASN A 219 -1.93 -13.83 9.57
CA ASN A 219 -1.00 -14.71 10.30
C ASN A 219 0.39 -14.08 10.45
N ARG A 220 0.83 -13.32 9.43
CA ARG A 220 2.11 -12.58 9.47
C ARG A 220 2.03 -11.32 10.32
N PHE A 221 0.87 -10.69 10.46
CA PHE A 221 0.67 -9.51 11.31
C PHE A 221 -0.54 -9.71 12.22
N PRO A 222 -0.40 -10.51 13.30
CA PRO A 222 -1.54 -10.90 14.14
C PRO A 222 -2.19 -9.72 14.88
N ASN A 223 -1.50 -8.60 15.02
CA ASN A 223 -2.03 -7.37 15.63
C ASN A 223 -2.70 -6.44 14.60
N PHE A 224 -2.51 -6.68 13.31
CA PHE A 224 -3.09 -5.84 12.25
C PHE A 224 -4.59 -6.08 12.14
N LYS A 225 -5.37 -4.99 12.27
CA LYS A 225 -6.82 -5.01 12.10
C LYS A 225 -7.21 -4.24 10.84
N PRO A 226 -7.60 -4.91 9.75
CA PRO A 226 -7.98 -4.22 8.50
C PRO A 226 -9.12 -3.21 8.67
N MET A 227 -10.01 -3.43 9.63
CA MET A 227 -11.11 -2.52 9.96
C MET A 227 -10.65 -1.09 10.30
N ILE A 228 -9.42 -0.92 10.82
CA ILE A 228 -8.86 0.42 11.09
C ILE A 228 -8.63 1.17 9.77
N ARG A 229 -8.26 0.47 8.69
CA ARG A 229 -8.14 1.06 7.34
C ARG A 229 -9.51 1.29 6.70
N LEU A 230 -10.47 0.39 6.97
CA LEU A 230 -11.85 0.53 6.49
C LEU A 230 -12.51 1.81 7.04
N ALA A 231 -12.21 2.19 8.28
CA ALA A 231 -12.79 3.37 8.92
C ALA A 231 -12.48 4.68 8.18
N SER A 232 -11.41 4.73 7.37
CA SER A 232 -11.11 5.88 6.51
C SER A 232 -11.83 5.84 5.15
N ALA A 233 -12.44 4.71 4.77
CA ALA A 233 -13.19 4.61 3.53
C ALA A 233 -14.52 5.36 3.66
N LYS A 234 -14.80 6.23 2.69
CA LYS A 234 -16.07 6.95 2.64
C LYS A 234 -17.15 6.06 2.06
N GLU A 235 -18.31 6.07 2.71
CA GLU A 235 -19.52 5.51 2.12
C GLU A 235 -20.00 6.37 0.96
N LEU A 236 -20.41 5.73 -0.13
CA LEU A 236 -20.92 6.45 -1.28
C LEU A 236 -22.31 7.03 -0.95
N GLY A 237 -22.47 8.35 -1.12
CA GLY A 237 -23.77 9.02 -1.02
C GLY A 237 -24.74 8.53 -2.11
N ILE A 238 -26.04 8.69 -1.86
CA ILE A 238 -27.12 8.20 -2.75
C ILE A 238 -26.95 8.73 -4.17
N LEU A 239 -26.66 10.03 -4.33
CA LEU A 239 -26.47 10.64 -5.65
C LEU A 239 -25.33 9.98 -6.43
N ILE A 240 -24.18 9.73 -5.79
CA ILE A 240 -23.03 9.07 -6.43
C ILE A 240 -23.39 7.63 -6.80
N LYS A 241 -24.08 6.91 -5.90
CA LYS A 241 -24.54 5.53 -6.15
C LYS A 241 -25.47 5.47 -7.38
N SER A 242 -26.46 6.36 -7.45
CA SER A 242 -27.41 6.43 -8.57
C SER A 242 -26.73 6.80 -9.88
N THR A 243 -25.85 7.82 -9.88
CA THR A 243 -25.11 8.23 -11.09
C THR A 243 -24.18 7.12 -11.56
N LYS A 244 -23.45 6.48 -10.64
CA LYS A 244 -22.57 5.34 -10.96
C LYS A 244 -23.36 4.19 -11.57
N LEU A 245 -24.52 3.84 -10.99
CA LEU A 245 -25.40 2.79 -11.51
C LEU A 245 -25.90 3.12 -12.91
N PHE A 246 -26.38 4.35 -13.13
CA PHE A 246 -26.81 4.83 -14.44
C PHE A 246 -25.70 4.73 -15.49
N LEU A 247 -24.48 5.17 -15.15
CA LEU A 247 -23.31 5.04 -16.02
C LEU A 247 -22.96 3.56 -16.30
N GLU A 248 -23.04 2.69 -15.30
CA GLU A 248 -22.82 1.25 -15.49
C GLU A 248 -23.84 0.63 -16.46
N ILE A 249 -25.11 1.06 -16.41
CA ILE A 249 -26.17 0.58 -17.31
C ILE A 249 -25.89 1.03 -18.75
N ILE A 250 -25.68 2.33 -18.97
CA ILE A 250 -25.47 2.89 -20.31
C ILE A 250 -24.18 2.35 -20.94
N LEU A 251 -23.12 2.23 -20.15
CA LEU A 251 -21.82 1.79 -20.63
C LEU A 251 -21.68 0.27 -20.66
N PHE A 252 -22.69 -0.50 -20.25
CA PHE A 252 -22.59 -1.97 -20.17
C PHE A 252 -22.25 -2.60 -21.53
N ILE A 253 -23.01 -2.25 -22.56
CA ILE A 253 -22.85 -2.76 -23.93
C ILE A 253 -21.56 -2.22 -24.57
N PRO A 254 -21.30 -0.89 -24.59
CA PRO A 254 -20.04 -0.36 -25.13
C PRO A 254 -18.81 -0.95 -24.46
N ALA A 255 -18.79 -1.05 -23.13
CA ALA A 255 -17.67 -1.61 -22.40
C ALA A 255 -17.46 -3.10 -22.73
N PHE A 256 -18.52 -3.84 -23.10
CA PHE A 256 -18.42 -5.28 -23.35
C PHE A 256 -17.65 -5.54 -24.64
N PHE A 257 -18.01 -4.82 -25.70
CA PHE A 257 -17.31 -4.91 -26.98
C PHE A 257 -15.92 -4.27 -26.93
N ALA A 258 -15.77 -3.15 -26.22
CA ALA A 258 -14.50 -2.43 -26.15
C ALA A 258 -13.43 -3.15 -25.32
N GLU A 259 -13.79 -3.92 -24.28
CA GLU A 259 -12.82 -4.53 -23.35
C GLU A 259 -11.73 -5.32 -24.08
N SER A 260 -12.11 -6.21 -25.00
CA SER A 260 -11.14 -7.08 -25.69
C SER A 260 -10.15 -6.30 -26.57
N ILE A 261 -10.64 -5.25 -27.23
CA ILE A 261 -9.82 -4.37 -28.08
C ILE A 261 -8.89 -3.53 -27.20
N LEU A 262 -9.42 -2.88 -26.17
CA LEU A 262 -8.67 -2.05 -25.24
C LEU A 262 -7.62 -2.87 -24.50
N ARG A 263 -7.94 -4.09 -24.05
CA ARG A 263 -6.99 -5.03 -23.47
C ARG A 263 -5.80 -5.25 -24.38
N ARG A 264 -6.05 -5.57 -25.65
CA ARG A 264 -4.98 -5.78 -26.63
C ARG A 264 -4.13 -4.53 -26.81
N ILE A 265 -4.75 -3.35 -26.91
CA ILE A 265 -4.03 -2.07 -27.04
C ILE A 265 -3.14 -1.82 -25.82
N HIS A 266 -3.68 -1.92 -24.61
CA HIS A 266 -2.94 -1.65 -23.38
C HIS A 266 -1.81 -2.65 -23.17
N ILE A 267 -2.06 -3.95 -23.32
CA ILE A 267 -1.02 -4.99 -23.17
C ILE A 267 0.10 -4.76 -24.19
N ASN A 268 -0.25 -4.56 -25.47
CA ASN A 268 0.75 -4.31 -26.51
C ASN A 268 1.55 -3.03 -26.24
N HIS A 269 0.89 -1.97 -25.79
CA HIS A 269 1.58 -0.73 -25.44
C HIS A 269 2.52 -0.93 -24.26
N THR A 270 2.07 -1.59 -23.19
CA THR A 270 2.88 -1.89 -21.99
C THR A 270 4.15 -2.64 -22.35
N PHE A 271 4.07 -3.74 -23.10
CA PHE A 271 5.24 -4.55 -23.44
C PHE A 271 6.09 -3.99 -24.60
N LYS A 272 5.62 -2.96 -25.32
CA LYS A 272 6.46 -2.19 -26.25
C LYS A 272 7.46 -1.26 -25.53
N LEU A 273 7.21 -0.92 -24.26
CA LEU A 273 8.10 -0.05 -23.51
C LEU A 273 9.30 -0.86 -23.00
N ALA A 274 10.52 -0.43 -23.34
CA ALA A 274 11.76 -1.13 -23.01
C ALA A 274 11.93 -1.41 -21.50
N GLU A 275 11.47 -0.47 -20.67
CA GLU A 275 11.50 -0.56 -19.20
C GLU A 275 10.78 -1.82 -18.65
N ASN A 276 9.74 -2.29 -19.33
CA ASN A 276 8.96 -3.48 -18.91
C ASN A 276 9.56 -4.80 -19.37
N ASN A 277 10.62 -4.77 -20.18
CA ASN A 277 11.34 -5.96 -20.67
C ASN A 277 12.68 -6.14 -19.95
N THR A 278 12.94 -5.37 -18.91
CA THR A 278 14.14 -5.51 -18.07
C THR A 278 14.02 -6.73 -17.15
N VAL A 279 15.15 -7.30 -16.75
CA VAL A 279 15.21 -8.45 -15.83
C VAL A 279 14.57 -8.14 -14.46
N THR A 280 14.55 -6.87 -14.08
CA THR A 280 13.95 -6.39 -12.84
C THR A 280 12.47 -6.06 -12.97
N SER A 281 11.87 -6.16 -14.16
CA SER A 281 10.44 -5.88 -14.31
C SER A 281 9.59 -7.01 -13.73
N THR A 282 8.62 -6.65 -12.91
CA THR A 282 7.54 -7.57 -12.48
C THR A 282 6.18 -7.09 -12.98
N THR A 283 6.21 -6.46 -14.15
CA THR A 283 5.01 -5.99 -14.83
C THR A 283 4.11 -7.18 -15.17
N VAL A 284 2.86 -7.10 -14.72
CA VAL A 284 1.82 -8.08 -15.06
C VAL A 284 0.80 -7.35 -15.91
N ALA A 285 0.46 -7.90 -17.08
CA ALA A 285 -0.62 -7.37 -17.90
C ALA A 285 -1.37 -8.54 -18.57
N ASN A 286 -2.50 -8.92 -17.99
CA ASN A 286 -3.37 -9.99 -18.46
C ASN A 286 -4.84 -9.62 -18.27
N ALA A 287 -5.77 -10.52 -18.61
CA ALA A 287 -7.20 -10.23 -18.57
C ALA A 287 -7.76 -9.83 -17.18
N LYS A 288 -7.09 -10.21 -16.08
CA LYS A 288 -7.57 -10.00 -14.71
C LYS A 288 -6.69 -9.08 -13.86
N MET A 289 -5.50 -8.72 -14.34
CA MET A 289 -4.55 -7.90 -13.60
C MET A 289 -3.69 -7.05 -14.54
N LEU A 290 -3.53 -5.78 -14.17
CA LEU A 290 -2.52 -4.90 -14.72
C LEU A 290 -1.72 -4.27 -13.57
N LYS A 291 -0.47 -4.65 -13.42
CA LYS A 291 0.49 -4.09 -12.47
C LYS A 291 1.65 -3.51 -13.26
N LEU A 292 1.78 -2.19 -13.30
CA LEU A 292 2.87 -1.50 -13.99
C LEU A 292 4.03 -1.29 -13.04
N HIS A 293 5.03 -2.16 -13.10
CA HIS A 293 6.19 -2.13 -12.22
C HIS A 293 7.46 -2.39 -13.04
N ALA A 294 7.89 -1.35 -13.74
CA ALA A 294 9.01 -1.42 -14.68
C ALA A 294 10.34 -1.79 -14.01
N SER A 295 10.58 -1.28 -12.79
CA SER A 295 11.78 -1.58 -11.99
C SER A 295 11.37 -2.05 -10.61
N ASP A 296 11.42 -3.36 -10.36
CA ASP A 296 11.04 -3.95 -9.07
C ASP A 296 12.20 -3.86 -8.06
N ILE A 297 12.05 -2.95 -7.11
CA ILE A 297 13.02 -2.72 -6.03
C ILE A 297 12.85 -3.68 -4.85
N ARG A 298 11.83 -4.55 -4.83
CA ARG A 298 11.49 -5.38 -3.66
C ARG A 298 12.63 -6.29 -3.21
N ARG A 299 13.39 -6.85 -4.16
CA ARG A 299 14.58 -7.67 -3.84
C ARG A 299 15.67 -6.85 -3.14
N SER A 300 15.91 -5.63 -3.61
CA SER A 300 16.87 -4.71 -2.99
C SER A 300 16.43 -4.32 -1.59
N LEU A 301 15.16 -3.96 -1.42
CA LEU A 301 14.58 -3.60 -0.13
C LEU A 301 14.61 -4.79 0.86
N ALA A 302 14.35 -6.01 0.40
CA ALA A 302 14.45 -7.20 1.23
C ALA A 302 15.90 -7.46 1.71
N ALA A 303 16.89 -7.26 0.83
CA ALA A 303 18.30 -7.40 1.20
C ALA A 303 18.74 -6.30 2.17
N GLU A 304 18.32 -5.06 1.97
CA GLU A 304 18.63 -3.94 2.86
C GLU A 304 17.94 -4.09 4.23
N HIS A 305 16.68 -4.55 4.24
CA HIS A 305 15.95 -4.87 5.47
C HIS A 305 16.68 -5.94 6.29
N ALA A 306 17.12 -7.03 5.65
CA ALA A 306 17.90 -8.07 6.30
C ALA A 306 19.26 -7.56 6.80
N LYS A 307 19.92 -6.68 6.05
CA LYS A 307 21.18 -6.04 6.46
C LYS A 307 21.00 -5.21 7.72
N ILE A 308 19.98 -4.35 7.78
CA ILE A 308 19.69 -3.54 8.97
C ILE A 308 19.42 -4.48 10.15
N LEU A 309 18.55 -5.49 9.99
CA LEU A 309 18.23 -6.45 11.05
C LEU A 309 19.45 -7.18 11.61
N SER A 310 20.41 -7.55 10.76
CA SER A 310 21.62 -8.25 11.19
C SER A 310 22.48 -7.46 12.20
N GLN A 311 22.35 -6.12 12.22
CA GLN A 311 23.05 -5.25 13.16
C GLN A 311 22.46 -5.31 14.57
N TYR A 312 21.19 -5.73 14.70
CA TYR A 312 20.44 -5.74 15.95
C TYR A 312 20.19 -7.15 16.50
N ASN A 313 20.29 -8.19 15.65
CA ASN A 313 20.20 -9.60 16.07
C ASN A 313 21.54 -10.18 16.60
N GLY A 314 22.58 -9.35 16.78
CA GLY A 314 23.95 -9.75 17.12
C GLY A 314 24.40 -9.43 18.55
N HIS A 315 23.49 -9.14 19.48
CA HIS A 315 23.81 -8.83 20.88
C HIS A 315 23.06 -9.71 21.87
#